data_AF-A0A9P5UJC8-F1
#
_entry.id   AF-A0A9P5UJC8-F1
#
_cell.length_a   1.000
_cell.length_b   1.000
_cell.length_c   1.000
_cell.angle_alpha   90.00
_cell.angle_beta   90.00
_cell.angle_gamma   90.00
#
_symmetry.space_group_name_H-M   'P 1'
#
loop_
_entity.id
_entity.type
_entity.pdbx_description
1 polymer ?
#
loop_
_entity_poly.entity_id
_entity_poly.type
_entity_poly.pdbx_seq_one_letter_code
_entity_poly.pdbx_strand_id
1 'polypeptide(L)'
;MNSENPKSQQFRSPFDGSISTIEEQYDSVTDSYFILWRHVQRVYKGVVIVRAGNQNVQFLVDDKHEDLIPLRIKHYPDIVLNVLLAEDSTGQKDIK
;
A
#
# COMPACT_ATOMS: atom_id res chain seq x y z
N MET A 1 6.40 -8.93 -29.41
CA MET A 1 5.58 -9.17 -28.21
C MET A 1 5.91 -8.04 -27.24
N ASN A 2 4.91 -7.22 -26.91
CA ASN A 2 5.10 -6.00 -26.14
C ASN A 2 5.62 -6.34 -24.75
N SER A 3 6.83 -5.89 -24.45
CA SER A 3 7.34 -5.80 -23.09
C SER A 3 6.52 -4.72 -22.38
N GLU A 4 5.33 -5.07 -21.86
CA GLU A 4 4.66 -4.22 -20.90
C GLU A 4 5.62 -4.06 -19.73
N ASN A 5 6.08 -2.82 -19.50
CA ASN A 5 6.90 -2.51 -18.33
C ASN A 5 6.18 -3.04 -17.08
N PRO A 6 6.90 -3.64 -16.13
CA PRO A 6 6.29 -4.02 -14.86
C PRO A 6 5.64 -2.77 -14.28
N LYS A 7 4.31 -2.82 -14.16
CA LYS A 7 3.56 -1.74 -13.56
C LYS A 7 3.91 -1.70 -12.07
N SER A 8 3.89 -0.51 -11.50
CA SER A 8 4.32 -0.32 -10.11
C SER A 8 3.45 0.72 -9.43
N GLN A 9 3.21 0.50 -8.14
CA GLN A 9 2.52 1.44 -7.29
C GLN A 9 3.52 2.38 -6.64
N GLN A 10 3.27 3.68 -6.74
CA GLN A 10 4.02 4.70 -6.01
C GLN A 10 3.51 4.84 -4.58
N PHE A 11 4.46 4.94 -3.65
CA PHE A 11 4.21 5.16 -2.23
C PHE A 11 5.06 6.32 -1.72
N ARG A 12 4.44 7.19 -0.91
CA ARG A 12 5.12 8.26 -0.18
C ARG A 12 5.55 7.75 1.19
N SER A 13 6.86 7.82 1.43
CA SER A 13 7.50 7.53 2.70
C SER A 13 7.01 8.49 3.79
N PRO A 14 6.67 7.98 5.00
CA PRO A 14 6.32 8.83 6.14
C PRO A 14 7.55 9.43 6.82
N PHE A 15 8.76 8.95 6.50
CA PHE A 15 10.00 9.35 7.17
C PHE A 15 10.55 10.66 6.61
N ASP A 16 10.55 10.80 5.28
CA ASP A 16 11.23 11.86 4.54
C ASP A 16 10.41 12.39 3.36
N GLY A 17 9.18 11.87 3.16
CA GLY A 17 8.33 12.26 2.05
C GLY A 17 8.77 11.77 0.68
N SER A 18 9.86 10.98 0.60
CA SER A 18 10.37 10.41 -0.65
C SER A 18 9.35 9.46 -1.29
N ILE A 19 9.41 9.32 -2.61
CA ILE A 19 8.55 8.41 -3.36
C ILE A 19 9.36 7.18 -3.76
N SER A 20 8.86 6.00 -3.40
CA SER A 20 9.38 4.74 -3.92
C SER A 20 8.29 3.92 -4.56
N THR A 21 8.69 2.97 -5.41
CA THR A 21 7.79 2.09 -6.14
C THR A 21 7.84 0.67 -5.60
N ILE A 22 6.68 0.01 -5.53
CA ILE A 22 6.58 -1.43 -5.27
C ILE A 22 5.91 -2.06 -6.49
N GLU A 23 6.50 -3.13 -7.00
CA GLU A 23 5.96 -3.89 -8.14
C GLU A 23 4.59 -4.48 -7.81
N GLU A 24 3.67 -4.32 -8.76
CA GLU A 24 2.37 -4.98 -8.71
C GLU A 24 2.40 -6.36 -9.35
N GLN A 25 1.40 -7.15 -9.00
CA GLN A 25 1.17 -8.47 -9.54
C GLN A 25 -0.17 -8.46 -10.24
N TYR A 26 -0.24 -9.17 -11.36
CA TYR A 26 -1.46 -9.34 -12.12
C TYR A 26 -2.24 -10.55 -11.60
N ASP A 27 -3.50 -10.35 -11.24
CA ASP A 27 -4.44 -11.42 -10.96
C ASP A 27 -5.28 -11.68 -12.22
N SER A 28 -5.04 -12.83 -12.87
CA SER A 28 -5.75 -13.21 -14.09
C SER A 28 -7.21 -13.62 -13.86
N VAL A 29 -7.60 -13.90 -12.62
CA VAL A 29 -8.99 -14.26 -12.27
C VAL A 29 -9.85 -13.01 -12.19
N THR A 30 -9.31 -11.93 -11.62
CA THR A 30 -10.02 -10.66 -11.43
C THR A 30 -9.67 -9.61 -12.48
N ASP A 31 -8.80 -9.94 -13.44
CA ASP A 31 -8.25 -9.04 -14.47
C ASP A 31 -7.79 -7.70 -13.85
N SER A 32 -7.08 -7.80 -12.73
CA SER A 32 -6.75 -6.66 -11.88
C SER A 32 -5.35 -6.78 -11.31
N TYR A 33 -4.69 -5.64 -11.14
CA TYR A 33 -3.39 -5.59 -10.50
C TYR A 33 -3.50 -5.31 -9.00
N PHE A 34 -2.63 -5.94 -8.22
CA PHE A 34 -2.58 -5.83 -6.78
C PHE A 34 -1.15 -5.72 -6.26
N ILE A 35 -1.00 -5.16 -5.06
CA ILE A 35 0.26 -5.13 -4.34
C ILE A 35 0.14 -6.07 -3.15
N LEU A 36 1.11 -6.98 -3.00
CA LEU A 36 1.20 -7.81 -1.81
C LEU A 36 1.57 -6.98 -0.58
N TRP A 37 0.77 -7.07 0.47
CA TRP A 37 0.98 -6.31 1.70
C TRP A 37 2.35 -6.57 2.33
N ARG A 38 2.81 -7.83 2.31
CA ARG A 38 4.15 -8.20 2.80
C ARG A 38 5.28 -7.45 2.11
N HIS A 39 5.11 -7.01 0.86
CA HIS A 39 6.11 -6.20 0.16
C HIS A 39 6.11 -4.76 0.69
N VAL A 40 4.92 -4.19 0.93
CA VAL A 40 4.77 -2.90 1.62
C VAL A 40 5.44 -2.94 2.99
N GLN A 41 5.17 -3.96 3.81
CA GLN A 41 5.80 -4.15 5.13
C GLN A 41 7.31 -4.40 5.08
N ARG A 42 7.84 -4.87 3.95
CA ARG A 42 9.28 -5.05 3.76
C ARG A 42 9.98 -3.71 3.55
N VAL A 43 9.36 -2.82 2.77
CA VAL A 43 9.86 -1.48 2.47
C VAL A 43 9.63 -0.53 3.65
N TYR A 44 8.45 -0.56 4.25
CA TYR A 44 8.04 0.33 5.34
C TYR A 44 7.81 -0.47 6.62
N LYS A 45 8.86 -0.58 7.42
CA LYS A 45 8.77 -1.27 8.72
C LYS A 45 7.84 -0.52 9.65
N GLY A 46 6.92 -1.24 10.30
CA GLY A 46 5.91 -0.66 11.18
C GLY A 46 4.70 -0.07 10.46
N VAL A 47 4.57 -0.25 9.13
CA VAL A 47 3.37 0.19 8.41
C VAL A 47 2.12 -0.50 8.95
N VAL A 48 1.10 0.31 9.23
CA VAL A 48 -0.22 -0.16 9.66
C VAL A 48 -1.31 0.19 8.66
N ILE A 49 -1.19 1.33 7.99
CA ILE A 49 -2.23 1.86 7.11
C ILE A 49 -1.55 2.45 5.86
N VAL A 50 -2.23 2.31 4.73
CA VAL A 50 -1.92 3.03 3.50
C VAL A 50 -3.13 3.86 3.11
N ARG A 51 -2.93 5.07 2.60
CA ARG A 51 -4.01 5.99 2.18
C ARG A 51 -3.89 6.44 0.74
N ALA A 52 -5.02 6.48 0.04
CA ALA A 52 -5.19 7.21 -1.21
C ALA A 52 -5.85 8.55 -0.90
N GLY A 53 -5.06 9.63 -0.85
CA GLY A 53 -5.53 10.92 -0.31
C GLY A 53 -6.01 10.79 1.14
N ASN A 54 -7.29 11.02 1.39
CA ASN A 54 -7.92 10.95 2.71
C ASN A 54 -8.61 9.61 3.01
N GLN A 55 -8.55 8.64 2.10
CA GLN A 55 -9.21 7.35 2.25
C GLN A 55 -8.20 6.26 2.61
N ASN A 56 -8.54 5.43 3.61
CA ASN A 56 -7.76 4.24 3.92
C ASN A 56 -7.93 3.22 2.79
N VAL A 57 -6.81 2.73 2.26
CA VAL A 57 -6.80 1.62 1.31
C VAL A 57 -7.12 0.34 2.08
N GLN A 58 -8.21 -0.31 1.70
CA GLN A 58 -8.63 -1.58 2.29
C GLN A 58 -7.87 -2.75 1.66
N PHE A 59 -7.78 -3.86 2.40
CA PHE A 59 -7.38 -5.13 1.81
C PHE A 59 -8.46 -5.63 0.85
N LEU A 60 -8.04 -6.36 -0.18
CA LEU A 60 -8.98 -7.04 -1.06
C LEU A 60 -9.59 -8.22 -0.33
N VAL A 61 -10.91 -8.35 -0.45
CA VAL A 61 -11.71 -9.41 0.17
C VAL A 61 -12.35 -10.32 -0.87
N ASP A 62 -12.72 -11.53 -0.47
CA ASP A 62 -13.51 -12.45 -1.29
C ASP A 62 -15.01 -12.11 -1.32
N ASP A 63 -15.81 -12.99 -1.93
CA ASP A 63 -17.27 -12.87 -2.02
C ASP A 63 -18.00 -12.94 -0.67
N LYS A 64 -17.31 -13.42 0.37
CA LYS A 64 -17.80 -13.50 1.75
C LYS A 64 -17.32 -12.31 2.60
N HIS A 65 -16.62 -11.35 2.00
CA HIS A 65 -15.99 -10.20 2.68
C HIS A 65 -14.86 -10.61 3.64
N GLU A 66 -14.23 -11.76 3.41
CA GLU A 66 -13.05 -12.18 4.15
C GLU A 66 -11.78 -11.73 3.43
N ASP A 67 -10.77 -11.31 4.21
CA ASP A 67 -9.49 -10.88 3.66
C ASP A 67 -8.84 -11.99 2.82
N LEU A 68 -8.42 -11.63 1.61
CA LEU A 68 -7.69 -12.55 0.75
C LEU A 68 -6.30 -12.83 1.34
N ILE A 69 -5.93 -14.11 1.43
CA ILE A 69 -4.61 -14.55 1.91
C ILE A 69 -3.78 -15.07 0.73
N PRO A 70 -2.58 -14.53 0.47
CA PRO A 70 -1.90 -13.49 1.24
C PRO A 70 -2.54 -12.10 1.09
N LEU A 71 -2.47 -11.29 2.16
CA LEU A 71 -3.00 -9.93 2.18
C LEU A 71 -2.49 -9.11 1.00
N ARG A 72 -3.42 -8.44 0.34
CA ARG A 72 -3.19 -7.67 -0.88
C ARG A 72 -4.06 -6.43 -0.88
N ILE A 73 -3.51 -5.35 -1.41
CA ILE A 73 -4.24 -4.10 -1.66
C ILE A 73 -4.39 -3.90 -3.16
N LYS A 74 -5.46 -3.22 -3.57
CA LYS A 74 -5.66 -2.83 -4.97
C LYS A 74 -4.53 -1.93 -5.47
N HIS A 75 -4.15 -2.04 -6.73
CA HIS A 75 -3.36 -1.03 -7.41
C HIS A 75 -4.21 0.25 -7.68
N TYR A 76 -3.61 1.42 -7.43
CA TYR A 76 -4.16 2.74 -7.67
C TYR A 76 -3.28 3.47 -8.68
N PRO A 77 -3.54 3.31 -9.99
CA PRO A 77 -2.75 3.96 -11.02
C PRO A 77 -2.79 5.47 -10.85
N ASP A 78 -1.66 6.13 -11.13
CA ASP A 78 -1.48 7.59 -11.06
C ASP A 78 -1.69 8.24 -9.68
N ILE A 79 -1.91 7.44 -8.64
CA ILE A 79 -2.07 7.91 -7.26
C ILE A 79 -0.84 7.51 -6.45
N VAL A 80 -0.21 8.49 -5.78
CA VAL A 80 0.82 8.20 -4.78
C VAL A 80 0.13 7.85 -3.46
N LEU A 81 0.33 6.62 -2.99
CA LEU A 81 -0.25 6.16 -1.73
C LEU A 81 0.60 6.62 -0.54
N ASN A 82 -0.03 7.20 0.48
CA ASN A 82 0.67 7.62 1.70
C ASN A 82 0.75 6.47 2.70
N VAL A 83 1.94 6.19 3.21
CA VAL A 83 2.18 5.15 4.22
C VAL A 83 2.06 5.77 5.60
N LEU A 84 1.35 5.12 6.51
CA LEU A 84 1.25 5.49 7.92
C LEU A 84 1.81 4.34 8.76
N LEU A 85 2.70 4.69 9.69
CA LEU A 85 3.26 3.74 10.65
C LEU A 85 2.42 3.75 11.92
N ALA A 86 2.49 2.67 12.70
CA ALA A 86 2.05 2.73 14.09
C ALA A 86 2.83 3.88 14.75
N GLU A 87 2.14 4.84 15.38
CA GLU A 87 2.83 5.84 16.17
C GLU A 87 3.75 5.13 17.17
N ASP A 88 5.06 5.42 17.10
CA ASP A 88 5.88 5.24 18.29
C ASP A 88 5.20 6.07 19.38
N SER A 89 4.84 5.41 20.47
CA SER A 89 4.13 6.00 21.61
C SER A 89 5.03 6.98 22.37
N THR A 90 5.49 8.03 21.71
CA THR A 90 6.35 9.08 22.27
C THR A 90 5.71 10.45 22.05
N GLY A 91 4.68 10.68 22.86
CA GLY A 91 4.53 11.96 23.58
C GLY A 91 4.37 13.20 22.72
N GLN A 92 3.17 13.40 22.19
CA GLN A 92 2.64 14.73 21.96
C GLN A 92 2.48 15.41 23.33
N LYS A 93 3.52 16.10 23.81
CA LYS A 93 3.38 17.08 24.88
C LYS A 93 3.12 18.43 24.23
N ASP A 94 1.88 18.86 24.38
CA ASP A 94 1.43 20.21 24.09
C ASP A 94 2.39 21.23 24.70
N ILE A 95 2.83 22.16 23.85
CA ILE A 95 3.48 23.39 24.24
C ILE A 95 2.40 24.26 24.91
N LYS A 96 2.60 24.56 26.19
CA LYS A 96 1.99 25.71 26.86
C LYS A 96 3.04 26.78 27.08
#